data_AF-A0A917HTK1-F1
#
_entry.id   AF-A0A917HTK1-F1
#
_cell.length_a   1.000
_cell.length_b   1.000
_cell.length_c   1.000
_cell.angle_alpha   90.00
_cell.angle_beta   90.00
_cell.angle_gamma   90.00
#
_symmetry.space_group_name_H-M   'P 1'
#
loop_
_entity.id
_entity.type
_entity.pdbx_description
1 polymer ?
#
loop_
_entity_poly.entity_id
_entity_poly.type
_entity_poly.pdbx_seq_one_letter_code
_entity_poly.pdbx_strand_id
1 'polypeptide(L)'
;MLDAWNKQQWIYDRLDDKWYTPEEFKTEWTVLVTAYNLERFVARSPELGIAESLETLRRALERAEEFHKKLQGYYEVGLRRKIGK
;
A
#
# COMPACT_ATOMS: atom_id res chain seq x y z
N MET A 1 -8.54 22.01 -2.79
CA MET A 1 -7.76 22.03 -1.54
C MET A 1 -8.62 22.47 -0.35
N LEU A 2 -9.24 23.66 -0.34
CA LEU A 2 -10.19 24.06 0.71
C LEU A 2 -11.43 23.14 0.82
N ASP A 3 -11.92 22.58 -0.29
CA ASP A 3 -13.05 21.64 -0.27
C ASP A 3 -12.76 20.28 0.39
N ALA A 4 -11.51 19.81 0.36
CA ALA A 4 -11.13 18.54 0.98
C ALA A 4 -11.18 18.62 2.51
N TRP A 5 -10.82 19.79 3.05
CA TRP A 5 -10.89 20.11 4.48
C TRP A 5 -12.33 20.03 5.02
N ASN A 6 -13.29 20.59 4.29
CA ASN A 6 -14.70 20.58 4.69
C ASN A 6 -15.37 19.21 4.52
N LYS A 7 -14.76 18.30 3.76
CA LYS A 7 -15.30 16.97 3.43
C LYS A 7 -14.63 15.82 4.18
N GLN A 8 -13.82 16.11 5.22
CA GLN A 8 -13.07 15.10 5.98
C GLN A 8 -12.18 14.21 5.09
N GLN A 9 -11.68 14.76 3.98
CA GLN A 9 -10.84 14.01 3.04
C GLN A 9 -9.37 14.16 3.39
N TRP A 10 -8.61 13.09 3.16
CA TRP A 10 -7.15 13.09 3.28
C TRP A 10 -6.52 13.20 1.90
N ILE A 11 -5.25 13.57 1.86
CA ILE A 11 -4.47 13.69 0.64
C ILE A 11 -3.67 12.41 0.48
N TYR A 12 -3.87 11.73 -0.64
CA TYR A 12 -3.11 10.56 -1.01
C TYR A 12 -2.10 10.89 -2.11
N ASP A 13 -0.85 10.51 -1.89
CA ASP A 13 0.24 10.60 -2.84
C ASP A 13 0.33 9.33 -3.68
N ARG A 14 0.01 9.44 -4.97
CA ARG A 14 -0.02 8.30 -5.89
C ARG A 14 1.36 7.74 -6.22
N LEU A 15 2.43 8.50 -5.98
CA LEU A 15 3.79 8.10 -6.33
C LEU A 15 4.46 7.33 -5.18
N ASP A 16 4.35 7.87 -3.97
CA ASP A 16 4.99 7.30 -2.78
C ASP A 16 4.04 6.40 -1.95
N ASP A 17 2.80 6.21 -2.42
CA ASP A 17 1.76 5.43 -1.73
C ASP A 17 1.55 5.88 -0.28
N LYS A 18 1.55 7.21 -0.07
CA LYS A 18 1.52 7.81 1.27
C LYS A 18 0.27 8.65 1.46
N TRP A 19 -0.29 8.56 2.67
CA TRP A 19 -1.41 9.35 3.11
C TRP A 19 -0.96 10.50 3.99
N TYR A 20 -1.60 11.65 3.80
CA TYR A 20 -1.41 12.86 4.60
C TYR A 20 -2.78 13.36 5.08
N THR A 21 -2.87 13.67 6.36
CA THR A 21 -3.92 14.56 6.84
C THR A 21 -3.77 15.93 6.18
N PRO A 22 -4.85 16.72 6.08
CA PRO A 22 -4.75 18.07 5.55
C PRO A 22 -3.73 18.96 6.28
N GLU A 23 -3.53 18.77 7.58
CA GLU A 23 -2.56 19.47 8.41
C GLU A 23 -1.12 19.09 8.06
N GLU A 24 -0.80 17.79 8.00
CA GLU A 24 0.52 17.31 7.57
C GLU A 24 0.84 17.74 6.14
N PHE A 25 -0.16 17.73 5.27
CA PHE A 25 0.04 18.14 3.88
C PHE A 25 0.34 19.64 3.76
N LYS A 26 -0.27 20.49 4.61
CA LYS A 26 0.04 21.94 4.64
C LYS A 26 1.49 22.21 5.01
N THR A 27 2.05 21.45 5.96
CA THR A 27 3.45 21.61 6.37
C THR A 27 4.42 21.17 5.27
N GLU A 28 4.06 20.14 4.51
CA GLU A 28 4.90 19.57 3.45
C GLU A 28 4.66 20.23 2.06
N TRP A 29 3.58 20.99 1.89
CA TRP A 29 3.12 21.54 0.61
C TRP A 29 4.19 22.33 -0.15
N THR A 30 4.94 23.17 0.57
CA THR A 30 5.98 24.03 -0.03
C THR A 30 7.16 23.24 -0.56
N VAL A 31 7.42 22.06 -0.01
CA VAL A 31 8.48 21.14 -0.43
C VAL A 31 8.01 20.25 -1.59
N LEU A 32 6.75 19.81 -1.54
CA LEU A 32 6.21 18.80 -2.45
C LEU A 32 5.65 19.38 -3.76
N VAL A 33 5.27 20.66 -3.82
CA VAL A 33 4.66 21.28 -5.00
C VAL A 33 5.66 22.14 -5.75
N THR A 34 6.58 21.48 -6.46
CA THR A 34 7.10 22.05 -7.71
C THR A 34 5.98 21.99 -8.76
N ALA A 35 6.00 22.88 -9.76
CA ALA A 35 4.89 23.13 -10.69
C ALA A 35 4.38 21.91 -11.50
N TYR A 36 4.97 20.73 -11.33
CA TYR A 36 4.62 19.48 -12.01
C TYR A 36 3.89 18.44 -11.14
N ASN A 37 3.65 18.71 -9.85
CA ASN A 37 3.12 17.70 -8.91
C ASN A 37 1.61 17.79 -8.59
N LEU A 38 0.83 18.63 -9.27
CA LEU A 38 -0.60 18.77 -8.96
C LEU A 38 -1.43 17.50 -9.26
N GLU A 39 -1.01 16.70 -10.24
CA GLU A 39 -1.67 15.41 -10.51
C GLU A 39 -1.23 14.31 -9.53
N ARG A 40 -0.13 14.48 -8.81
CA ARG A 40 0.40 13.46 -7.90
C ARG A 40 -0.49 13.24 -6.67
N PHE A 41 -1.12 14.29 -6.19
CA PHE A 41 -1.88 14.30 -4.94
C PHE A 41 -3.38 14.30 -5.19
N VAL A 42 -4.10 13.34 -4.60
CA VAL A 42 -5.55 13.20 -4.76
C VAL A 42 -6.25 13.24 -3.40
N ALA A 43 -7.32 14.03 -3.30
CA ALA A 43 -8.15 14.04 -2.10
C ALA A 43 -9.09 12.83 -2.12
N ARG A 44 -9.04 11.99 -1.08
CA ARG A 44 -9.85 10.77 -0.96
C ARG A 44 -10.38 10.61 0.46
N SER A 45 -11.44 9.82 0.63
CA SER A 45 -11.93 9.45 1.98
C SER A 45 -10.91 8.53 2.65
N PRO A 46 -10.54 8.80 3.92
CA PRO A 46 -9.63 7.95 4.67
C PRO A 46 -10.19 6.54 4.88
N GLU A 47 -11.50 6.38 5.06
CA GLU A 47 -12.15 5.08 5.23
C GLU A 47 -11.98 4.20 3.99
N LEU A 48 -12.10 4.80 2.80
CA LEU A 48 -11.84 4.10 1.54
C LEU A 48 -10.36 3.69 1.45
N GLY A 49 -9.44 4.57 1.84
CA GLY A 49 -8.00 4.29 1.86
C GLY A 49 -7.65 3.12 2.80
N ILE A 50 -8.27 3.08 3.99
CA ILE A 50 -8.12 1.98 4.95
C ILE A 50 -8.62 0.66 4.34
N ALA A 51 -9.81 0.66 3.74
CA ALA A 51 -10.37 -0.55 3.14
C ALA A 51 -9.49 -1.12 2.01
N GLU A 52 -8.98 -0.25 1.13
CA GLU A 52 -8.06 -0.63 0.04
C GLU A 52 -6.73 -1.18 0.57
N SER A 53 -6.19 -0.56 1.62
CA SER A 53 -4.96 -1.01 2.27
C SER A 53 -5.12 -2.39 2.90
N LEU A 54 -6.24 -2.62 3.60
CA LEU A 54 -6.56 -3.92 4.21
C LEU A 54 -6.72 -5.02 3.16
N GLU A 55 -7.41 -4.74 2.05
CA GLU A 55 -7.54 -5.70 0.94
C GLU A 55 -6.18 -6.02 0.30
N THR A 56 -5.32 -5.01 0.15
CA THR A 56 -3.96 -5.19 -0.38
C THR A 56 -3.12 -6.07 0.53
N LEU A 57 -3.17 -5.84 1.85
CA LEU A 57 -2.49 -6.67 2.84
C LEU A 57 -3.02 -8.11 2.83
N ARG A 58 -4.34 -8.30 2.72
CA ARG A 58 -4.94 -9.63 2.63
C ARG A 58 -4.40 -10.41 1.43
N ARG A 59 -4.38 -9.79 0.25
CA ARG A 59 -3.82 -10.42 -0.96
C ARG A 59 -2.33 -10.69 -0.84
N ALA A 60 -1.58 -9.82 -0.17
CA ALA A 60 -0.15 -10.05 0.08
C ALA A 60 0.07 -11.25 1.00
N LEU A 61 -0.75 -11.40 2.05
CA LEU A 61 -0.73 -12.56 2.93
C LEU A 61 -1.07 -13.85 2.18
N GLU A 62 -2.14 -13.86 1.39
CA GLU A 62 -2.53 -15.01 0.56
C GLU A 62 -1.37 -15.47 -0.34
N ARG A 63 -0.69 -14.54 -1.01
CA ARG A 63 0.50 -14.85 -1.84
C ARG A 63 1.67 -15.40 -1.02
N ALA A 64 1.92 -14.87 0.17
CA ALA A 64 2.99 -15.35 1.04
C ALA A 64 2.71 -16.79 1.52
N GLU A 65 1.48 -17.10 1.88
CA GLU A 65 1.07 -18.46 2.26
C GLU A 65 1.20 -19.45 1.10
N GLU A 66 0.79 -19.08 -0.11
CA GLU A 66 1.00 -19.91 -1.30
C GLU A 66 2.48 -20.18 -1.56
N PHE A 67 3.32 -19.15 -1.43
CA PHE A 67 4.75 -19.29 -1.60
C PHE A 67 5.36 -20.21 -0.53
N HIS A 68 4.92 -20.08 0.71
CA HIS A 68 5.32 -20.97 1.80
C HIS A 68 4.96 -22.44 1.51
N LYS A 69 3.73 -22.70 1.06
CA LYS A 69 3.29 -24.06 0.66
C LYS A 69 4.14 -24.63 -0.46
N LYS A 70 4.45 -23.83 -1.50
CA LYS A 70 5.34 -24.24 -2.60
C LYS A 70 6.73 -24.59 -2.10
N LEU A 71 7.27 -23.79 -1.18
CA LEU A 71 8.60 -24.00 -0.59
C LEU A 71 8.63 -25.29 0.25
N GLN A 72 7.63 -25.53 1.09
CA GLN A 72 7.50 -26.76 1.86
C GLN A 72 7.44 -27.98 0.93
N GLY A 73 6.58 -27.96 -0.10
CA GLY A 73 6.47 -29.03 -1.08
C GLY A 73 7.80 -29.31 -1.81
N TYR A 74 8.56 -28.27 -2.16
CA TYR A 74 9.89 -28.43 -2.77
C TYR A 74 10.87 -29.17 -1.84
N TYR A 75 10.93 -28.78 -0.56
CA TYR A 75 11.81 -29.44 0.40
C TYR A 75 11.38 -30.88 0.72
N GLU A 76 10.09 -31.17 0.82
CA GLU A 76 9.59 -32.53 1.01
C GLU A 76 9.97 -33.47 -0.14
N VAL A 77 9.86 -33.00 -1.39
CA VAL A 77 10.30 -33.77 -2.57
C VAL A 77 11.82 -33.97 -2.57
N GLY A 78 12.58 -32.94 -2.19
CA GLY A 78 14.04 -33.03 -2.05
C GLY A 78 14.49 -34.04 -0.98
N LEU A 79 13.79 -34.09 0.16
CA LEU A 79 14.02 -35.05 1.24
C LEU A 79 13.69 -36.48 0.81
N ARG A 80 12.56 -36.71 0.16
CA ARG A 80 12.19 -38.05 -0.37
C ARG A 80 13.20 -38.58 -1.38
N ARG A 81 13.77 -37.71 -2.23
CA ARG A 81 14.83 -38.08 -3.18
C ARG A 81 16.18 -38.42 -2.51
N LYS A 82 16.46 -37.87 -1.32
CA LYS A 82 17.69 -38.17 -0.56
C LYS A 82 17.59 -39.46 0.26
N ILE A 83 16.39 -39.79 0.76
CA ILE A 83 16.16 -40.98 1.61
C ILE A 83 15.91 -42.24 0.76
N GLY A 84 15.38 -42.10 -0.47
CA GLY A 84 15.16 -43.21 -1.40
C GLY A 84 16.40 -43.67 -2.19
N LYS A 85 17.60 -43.30 -1.77
CA LYS A 85 18.91 -43.73 -2.30
C LYS A 85 19.70 -44.37 -1.18
#